data_AF-A0A2V9BIY6-F1
#
_entry.id   AF-A0A2V9BIY6-F1
#
_cell.length_a   1.000
_cell.length_b   1.000
_cell.length_c   1.000
_cell.angle_alpha   90.00
_cell.angle_beta   90.00
_cell.angle_gamma   90.00
#
_symmetry.space_group_name_H-M   'P 1'
#
loop_
_entity.id
_entity.type
_entity.pdbx_description
1 polymer ?
#
loop_
_entity_poly.entity_id
_entity_poly.type
_entity_poly.pdbx_seq_one_letter_code
_entity_poly.pdbx_strand_id
1 'polypeptide(L)'
;MDKPAKILISGIFVGALIYGLGEMNTHRLERRVQELQRACVAETEAEAKKQGALSALASIFSGKTICDPVELARSDGYTGIQGQLAAAQRDVLRWASWPQIAGIAVPLLCCLPWLWYFLLRRIREFREAILGK
;
A
#
# COMPACT_ATOMS: atom_id res chain seq x y z
N MET A 1 -17.38 5.32 31.40
CA MET A 1 -16.51 4.57 30.46
C MET A 1 -15.22 4.22 31.17
N ASP A 2 -14.93 2.93 31.28
CA ASP A 2 -13.71 2.44 31.93
C ASP A 2 -12.47 2.89 31.15
N LYS A 3 -11.36 3.17 31.85
CA LYS A 3 -10.07 3.52 31.25
C LYS A 3 -9.66 2.60 30.07
N PRO A 4 -9.79 1.26 30.15
CA PRO A 4 -9.44 0.37 29.03
C PRO A 4 -10.35 0.53 27.80
N ALA A 5 -11.63 0.86 27.98
CA ALA A 5 -12.53 1.11 26.85
C ALA A 5 -12.15 2.37 26.08
N LYS A 6 -11.64 3.41 26.77
CA LYS A 6 -11.13 4.63 26.11
C LYS A 6 -9.91 4.34 25.25
N ILE A 7 -8.99 3.51 25.74
CA ILE A 7 -7.78 3.09 25.02
C ILE A 7 -8.16 2.33 23.74
N LEU A 8 -9.12 1.40 23.84
CA LEU A 8 -9.59 0.63 22.69
C LEU A 8 -10.23 1.50 21.62
N ILE A 9 -11.14 2.41 22.00
CA ILE A 9 -11.77 3.35 21.05
C ILE A 9 -10.71 4.26 20.42
N SER A 10 -9.77 4.80 21.20
CA SER A 10 -8.69 5.62 20.63
C SER A 10 -7.81 4.83 19.66
N GLY A 11 -7.53 3.56 19.96
CA GLY A 11 -6.75 2.68 19.09
C GLY A 11 -7.44 2.41 17.76
N ILE A 12 -8.75 2.14 17.78
CA ILE A 12 -9.56 1.97 16.56
C ILE A 12 -9.55 3.26 15.74
N PHE A 13 -9.74 4.41 16.38
CA PHE A 13 -9.79 5.70 15.68
C PHE A 13 -8.45 6.05 15.02
N VAL A 14 -7.34 5.83 15.73
CA VAL A 14 -6.00 6.03 15.20
C VAL A 14 -5.70 5.04 14.07
N GLY A 15 -6.06 3.76 14.22
CA GLY A 15 -5.91 2.75 13.18
C GLY A 15 -6.69 3.10 11.90
N ALA A 16 -7.94 3.55 12.05
CA ALA A 16 -8.76 4.00 10.92
C ALA A 16 -8.18 5.23 10.22
N LEU A 17 -7.64 6.18 10.97
CA LEU A 17 -6.95 7.35 10.42
C LEU A 17 -5.69 6.97 9.64
N ILE A 18 -4.84 6.09 10.18
CA ILE A 18 -3.63 5.62 9.51
C ILE A 18 -3.99 4.87 8.23
N TYR A 19 -5.00 3.98 8.29
CA TYR A 19 -5.50 3.27 7.13
C TYR A 19 -5.99 4.23 6.04
N GLY A 20 -6.86 5.18 6.40
CA GLY A 20 -7.41 6.16 5.46
C GLY A 20 -6.33 7.06 4.83
N LEU A 21 -5.37 7.54 5.62
CA LEU A 21 -4.24 8.32 5.11
C LEU A 21 -3.33 7.48 4.19
N GLY A 22 -3.10 6.21 4.54
CA GLY A 22 -2.35 5.28 3.73
C GLY A 22 -3.00 5.06 2.36
N GLU A 23 -4.31 4.80 2.35
CA GLU A 23 -5.08 4.56 1.12
C GLU A 23 -5.17 5.81 0.23
N MET A 24 -5.25 6.98 0.84
CA MET A 24 -5.24 8.24 0.10
C MET A 24 -3.88 8.47 -0.58
N ASN A 25 -2.78 8.03 0.06
CA ASN A 25 -1.45 8.15 -0.51
C ASN A 25 -1.22 7.11 -1.62
N THR A 26 -1.65 5.86 -1.45
CA THR A 26 -1.56 4.83 -2.50
C THR A 26 -2.30 5.28 -3.77
N HIS A 27 -3.51 5.83 -3.64
CA HIS A 27 -4.22 6.41 -4.79
C HIS A 27 -3.49 7.57 -5.47
N ARG A 28 -2.74 8.39 -4.72
CA ARG A 28 -1.91 9.44 -5.32
C ARG A 28 -0.75 8.85 -6.12
N LEU A 29 -0.12 7.79 -5.63
CA LEU A 29 0.95 7.11 -6.37
C LEU A 29 0.39 6.40 -7.62
N GLU A 30 -0.77 5.75 -7.53
CA GLU A 30 -1.43 5.12 -8.69
C GLU A 30 -1.71 6.13 -9.81
N ARG A 31 -2.20 7.32 -9.47
CA ARG A 31 -2.41 8.39 -10.46
C ARG A 31 -1.11 8.81 -11.14
N ARG A 32 -0.02 8.94 -10.38
CA ARG A 32 1.30 9.26 -10.96
C ARG A 32 1.78 8.17 -11.92
N VAL A 33 1.59 6.90 -11.58
CA VAL A 33 1.94 5.78 -12.47
C VAL A 33 1.12 5.87 -13.76
N GLN A 34 -0.18 6.13 -13.67
CA GLN A 34 -1.05 6.28 -14.85
C GLN A 34 -0.65 7.48 -15.74
N GLU A 35 -0.29 8.61 -15.13
CA GLU A 35 0.20 9.79 -15.86
C GLU A 35 1.51 9.48 -16.60
N LEU A 36 2.47 8.84 -15.93
CA LEU A 36 3.75 8.43 -16.52
C LEU A 36 3.56 7.37 -17.63
N GLN A 37 2.61 6.45 -17.44
CA GLN A 37 2.28 5.45 -18.46
C GLN A 37 1.72 6.11 -19.72
N ARG A 38 0.83 7.09 -19.58
CA ARG A 38 0.30 7.85 -20.73
C ARG A 38 1.41 8.64 -21.44
N ALA A 39 2.34 9.23 -20.69
CA ALA A 39 3.49 9.92 -21.28
C ALA A 39 4.40 8.95 -22.06
N CYS A 40 4.68 7.75 -21.51
CA CYS A 40 5.45 6.70 -22.20
C CYS A 40 4.80 6.28 -23.52
N VAL A 41 3.47 6.07 -23.53
CA VAL A 41 2.73 5.69 -24.75
C VAL A 41 2.73 6.83 -25.77
N ALA A 42 2.54 8.08 -25.32
CA ALA A 42 2.57 9.24 -26.21
C ALA A 42 3.94 9.45 -26.87
N GLU A 43 5.04 9.23 -26.15
CA GLU A 43 6.39 9.30 -26.72
C GLU A 43 6.64 8.18 -27.73
N THR A 44 6.26 6.94 -27.43
CA THR A 44 6.46 5.81 -28.36
C THR A 44 5.66 6.00 -29.65
N GLU A 45 4.44 6.52 -29.58
CA GLU A 45 3.65 6.88 -30.78
C GLU A 45 4.26 8.04 -31.57
N ALA A 46 4.82 9.04 -30.90
CA ALA A 46 5.48 10.18 -31.54
C ALA A 46 6.78 9.76 -32.26
N GLU A 47 7.54 8.85 -31.66
CA GLU A 47 8.74 8.28 -32.27
C GLU A 47 8.39 7.36 -33.46
N ALA A 48 7.33 6.56 -33.35
CA ALA A 48 6.85 5.70 -34.42
C ALA A 48 6.45 6.49 -35.69
N LYS A 49 5.85 7.68 -35.51
CA LYS A 49 5.52 8.58 -36.62
C LYS A 49 6.74 9.23 -37.27
N LYS A 50 7.81 9.46 -36.51
CA LYS A 50 9.02 10.15 -37.01
C LYS A 50 10.02 9.24 -37.72
N GLN A 51 10.15 7.98 -37.29
CA GLN A 51 11.22 7.09 -37.79
C GLN A 51 10.75 6.01 -38.78
N GLY A 52 9.45 5.96 -39.10
CA GLY A 52 8.90 4.95 -40.01
C GLY A 52 8.78 3.56 -39.37
N ALA A 53 7.82 2.77 -39.85
CA ALA A 53 7.38 1.51 -39.22
C ALA A 53 8.50 0.49 -38.94
N LEU A 54 9.60 0.52 -39.70
CA LEU A 54 10.72 -0.42 -39.55
C LEU A 54 11.67 -0.08 -38.39
N SER A 55 11.88 1.20 -38.07
CA SER A 55 12.69 1.63 -36.92
C SER A 55 11.94 1.41 -35.60
N ALA A 56 10.63 1.69 -35.61
CA ALA A 56 9.74 1.40 -34.50
C ALA A 56 9.65 -0.12 -34.21
N LEU A 57 9.58 -0.95 -35.25
CA LEU A 57 9.66 -2.40 -35.09
C LEU A 57 11.03 -2.85 -34.55
N ALA A 58 12.13 -2.21 -34.94
CA ALA A 58 13.46 -2.53 -34.41
C ALA A 58 13.59 -2.15 -32.92
N SER A 59 13.04 -1.03 -32.46
CA SER A 59 13.05 -0.65 -31.04
C SER A 59 12.08 -1.48 -30.18
N ILE A 60 11.00 -2.00 -30.77
CA ILE A 60 10.10 -2.99 -30.16
C ILE A 60 10.78 -4.36 -30.05
N PHE A 61 11.42 -4.85 -31.12
CA PHE A 61 12.15 -6.13 -31.10
C PHE A 61 13.44 -6.11 -30.28
N SER A 62 14.04 -4.92 -30.05
CA SER A 62 15.19 -4.76 -29.17
C SER A 62 14.81 -4.75 -27.67
N GLY A 63 13.54 -5.00 -27.33
CA GLY A 63 13.08 -5.19 -25.95
C GLY A 63 13.07 -3.93 -25.09
N LYS A 64 13.20 -2.74 -25.72
CA LYS A 64 13.50 -1.48 -25.02
C LYS A 64 12.28 -0.55 -24.87
N THR A 65 11.13 -0.91 -25.39
CA THR A 65 9.90 -0.08 -25.38
C THR A 65 8.71 -0.80 -24.76
N ILE A 66 8.91 -1.43 -23.61
CA ILE A 66 7.80 -1.92 -22.81
C ILE A 66 7.28 -0.71 -22.01
N CYS A 67 6.04 -0.28 -22.22
CA CYS A 67 5.37 0.71 -21.35
C CYS A 67 4.46 0.01 -20.32
N ASP A 68 4.61 -1.30 -20.13
CA ASP A 68 3.96 -2.03 -19.05
C ASP A 68 4.72 -1.79 -17.74
N PRO A 69 4.11 -1.10 -16.75
CA PRO A 69 4.76 -0.80 -15.48
C PRO A 69 5.16 -2.07 -14.70
N VAL A 70 4.42 -3.18 -14.85
CA VAL A 70 4.69 -4.41 -14.09
C VAL A 70 5.95 -5.11 -14.58
N GLU A 71 6.15 -5.16 -15.89
CA GLU A 71 7.37 -5.71 -16.48
C GLU A 71 8.57 -4.80 -16.21
N LEU A 72 8.39 -3.47 -16.36
CA LEU A 72 9.44 -2.49 -16.05
C LEU A 72 9.90 -2.53 -14.60
N ALA A 73 8.97 -2.76 -13.66
CA ALA A 73 9.33 -2.87 -12.25
C ALA A 73 10.25 -4.07 -11.96
N ARG A 74 10.14 -5.16 -12.74
CA ARG A 74 10.94 -6.39 -12.56
C ARG A 74 12.34 -6.31 -13.16
N SER A 75 12.54 -5.47 -14.16
CA SER A 75 13.78 -5.38 -14.92
C SER A 75 14.57 -4.12 -14.54
N ASP A 76 15.86 -4.27 -14.25
CA ASP A 76 16.78 -3.16 -13.98
C ASP A 76 17.51 -2.72 -15.25
N GLY A 77 17.68 -1.40 -15.43
CA GLY A 77 18.48 -0.83 -16.53
C GLY A 77 17.78 0.18 -17.43
N TYR A 78 16.53 0.57 -17.14
CA TYR A 78 15.83 1.60 -17.91
C TYR A 78 16.18 3.01 -17.41
N THR A 79 16.45 3.91 -18.35
CA THR A 79 16.71 5.33 -18.09
C THR A 79 15.60 6.20 -18.68
N GLY A 80 15.48 7.46 -18.24
CA GLY A 80 14.41 8.35 -18.70
C GLY A 80 13.04 8.05 -18.08
N ILE A 81 11.97 8.26 -18.86
CA ILE A 81 10.57 8.13 -18.38
C ILE A 81 10.24 6.69 -17.98
N GLN A 82 10.81 5.69 -18.64
CA GLN A 82 10.66 4.28 -18.27
C GLN A 82 11.29 3.98 -16.90
N GLY A 83 12.47 4.55 -16.61
CA GLY A 83 13.10 4.43 -15.29
C GLY A 83 12.25 5.08 -14.18
N GLN A 84 11.63 6.22 -14.47
CA GLN A 84 10.72 6.89 -13.54
C GLN A 84 9.44 6.08 -13.31
N LEU A 85 8.88 5.46 -14.36
CA LEU A 85 7.72 4.58 -14.26
C LEU A 85 8.03 3.32 -13.44
N ALA A 86 9.19 2.69 -13.69
CA ALA A 86 9.65 1.53 -12.93
C ALA A 86 9.84 1.85 -11.43
N ALA A 87 10.46 2.99 -11.12
CA ALA A 87 10.64 3.46 -9.75
C ALA A 87 9.29 3.71 -9.06
N ALA A 88 8.39 4.45 -9.72
CA ALA A 88 7.06 4.74 -9.18
C ALA A 88 6.24 3.46 -8.94
N GLN A 89 6.32 2.48 -9.84
CA GLN A 89 5.63 1.20 -9.67
C GLN A 89 6.20 0.37 -8.52
N ARG A 90 7.53 0.36 -8.33
CA ARG A 90 8.16 -0.29 -7.17
C ARG A 90 7.73 0.36 -5.86
N ASP A 91 7.62 1.68 -5.84
CA ASP A 91 7.10 2.39 -4.68
C ASP A 91 5.65 2.01 -4.40
N VAL A 92 4.78 1.95 -5.41
CA VAL A 92 3.40 1.46 -5.24
C VAL A 92 3.41 0.04 -4.66
N LEU A 93 4.16 -0.89 -5.24
CA LEU A 93 4.21 -2.28 -4.77
C LEU A 93 4.72 -2.40 -3.33
N ARG A 94 5.71 -1.58 -2.96
CA ARG A 94 6.28 -1.58 -1.60
C ARG A 94 5.34 -0.98 -0.58
N TRP A 95 4.63 0.09 -0.94
CA TRP A 95 3.78 0.84 -0.02
C TRP A 95 2.32 0.39 -0.03
N ALA A 96 1.85 -0.40 -0.99
CA ALA A 96 0.46 -0.84 -1.10
C ALA A 96 0.00 -1.73 0.07
N SER A 97 0.88 -2.56 0.64
CA SER A 97 0.52 -3.48 1.73
C SER A 97 0.60 -2.83 3.12
N TRP A 98 1.35 -1.74 3.26
CA TRP A 98 1.60 -1.10 4.56
C TRP A 98 0.34 -0.56 5.25
N PRO A 99 -0.60 0.13 4.56
CA PRO A 99 -1.83 0.63 5.18
C PRO A 99 -2.68 -0.48 5.77
N GLN A 100 -2.79 -1.61 5.07
CA GLN A 100 -3.56 -2.78 5.52
C GLN A 100 -2.93 -3.40 6.76
N ILE A 101 -1.62 -3.59 6.76
CA ILE A 101 -0.89 -4.15 7.93
C ILE A 101 -1.05 -3.22 9.13
N ALA A 102 -0.84 -1.91 8.96
CA ALA A 102 -0.96 -0.94 10.04
C ALA A 102 -2.40 -0.83 10.57
N GLY A 103 -3.39 -0.83 9.68
CA GLY A 103 -4.81 -0.77 10.03
C GLY A 103 -5.28 -1.97 10.84
N ILE A 104 -4.65 -3.14 10.71
CA ILE A 104 -4.95 -4.34 11.51
C ILE A 104 -4.09 -4.41 12.77
N ALA A 105 -2.80 -4.15 12.67
CA ALA A 105 -1.86 -4.32 13.78
C ALA A 105 -2.14 -3.35 14.95
N VAL A 106 -2.46 -2.09 14.65
CA VAL A 106 -2.74 -1.06 15.67
C VAL A 106 -3.95 -1.43 16.55
N PRO A 107 -5.15 -1.73 16.01
CA PRO A 107 -6.27 -2.11 16.85
C PRO A 107 -6.02 -3.43 17.57
N LEU A 108 -5.33 -4.40 16.95
CA LEU A 108 -4.98 -5.67 17.59
C LEU A 108 -4.13 -5.45 18.85
N LEU A 109 -3.11 -4.59 18.76
CA LEU A 109 -2.27 -4.21 19.90
C LEU A 109 -3.06 -3.45 20.98
N CYS A 110 -4.00 -2.60 20.58
CA CYS A 110 -4.87 -1.88 21.51
C CYS A 110 -5.93 -2.79 22.18
N CYS A 111 -6.27 -3.94 21.58
CA CYS A 111 -7.16 -4.93 22.16
C CYS A 111 -6.51 -5.72 23.30
N LEU A 112 -5.18 -5.90 23.29
CA LEU A 112 -4.45 -6.67 24.32
C LEU A 112 -4.70 -6.18 25.75
N PRO A 113 -4.55 -4.87 26.08
CA PRO A 113 -4.84 -4.35 27.42
C PRO A 113 -6.30 -4.54 27.83
N TRP A 114 -7.23 -4.42 26.88
CA TRP A 114 -8.66 -4.57 27.15
C TRP A 114 -9.01 -6.04 27.44
N LEU A 115 -8.51 -6.97 26.63
CA LEU A 115 -8.63 -8.42 26.86
C LEU A 115 -8.03 -8.82 28.21
N TRP A 116 -6.85 -8.31 28.54
CA TRP A 116 -6.20 -8.58 29.81
C TRP A 116 -7.03 -8.10 31.01
N TYR A 117 -7.54 -6.87 30.95
CA TYR A 117 -8.42 -6.33 31.98
C TYR A 117 -9.69 -7.17 32.14
N PHE A 118 -10.32 -7.55 31.03
CA PHE A 118 -11.53 -8.35 31.03
C PHE A 118 -11.30 -9.75 31.62
N LEU A 119 -10.20 -10.42 31.24
CA LEU A 119 -9.81 -11.72 31.78
C LEU A 119 -9.57 -11.65 33.29
N LEU A 120 -8.80 -10.66 33.77
CA LEU A 120 -8.55 -10.49 35.20
C LEU A 120 -9.84 -10.24 35.98
N ARG A 121 -10.74 -9.43 35.44
CA ARG A 121 -12.04 -9.18 36.05
C ARG A 121 -12.86 -10.47 36.13
N ARG A 122 -12.91 -11.25 35.05
CA ARG A 122 -13.68 -12.49 35.03
C ARG A 122 -13.11 -13.56 35.95
N ILE A 123 -11.77 -13.66 36.06
CA ILE A 123 -11.11 -14.55 37.03
C ILE A 123 -11.47 -14.15 38.47
N ARG A 124 -11.54 -12.85 38.79
CA ARG A 124 -11.97 -12.40 40.12
C ARG A 124 -13.42 -12.76 40.42
N GLU A 125 -14.31 -12.52 39.47
CA GLU A 125 -15.74 -12.87 39.61
C GLU A 125 -15.93 -14.40 39.75
N PHE A 126 -15.18 -15.21 38.99
CA PHE A 126 -15.16 -16.67 39.16
C PHE A 126 -14.64 -17.08 40.54
N ARG A 127 -13.59 -16.42 41.03
CA ARG A 127 -13.04 -16.70 42.35
C ARG A 127 -14.04 -16.33 43.46
N GLU A 128 -14.73 -15.21 43.34
CA GLU A 128 -15.77 -14.78 44.29
C GLU A 128 -16.94 -15.78 44.31
N ALA A 129 -17.38 -16.23 43.13
CA ALA A 129 -18.42 -17.25 43.01
C ALA A 129 -18.02 -18.60 43.66
N ILE A 130 -16.76 -19.02 43.50
CA ILE A 130 -16.24 -20.25 44.15
C ILE A 130 -16.16 -20.07 45.68
N LEU A 131 -15.83 -18.87 46.16
CA LEU A 131 -15.77 -18.55 47.59
C LEU A 131 -17.16 -18.31 48.21
N GLY A 132 -18.24 -18.37 47.42
CA GLY A 132 -19.61 -18.20 47.89
C GLY A 132 -19.94 -16.78 48.35
N LYS A 133 -19.24 -15.77 47.84
CA LYS A 133 -19.53 -14.35 48.08
C LYS A 133 -20.29 -13.72 46.93
#